data_AF-A0A941VL23-F1
#
_entry.id   AF-A0A941VL23-F1
#
_cell.length_a   1.000
_cell.length_b   1.000
_cell.length_c   1.000
_cell.angle_alpha   90.00
_cell.angle_beta   90.00
_cell.angle_gamma   90.00
#
_symmetry.space_group_name_H-M   'P 1'
#
loop_
_entity.id
_entity.type
_entity.pdbx_description
1 polymer ?
#
loop_
_entity_poly.entity_id
_entity_poly.type
_entity_poly.pdbx_seq_one_letter_code
_entity_poly.pdbx_strand_id
1 'polypeptide(L)'
;MGNRRFVNNMMSVFDLEIAETSNSSRGIFARVVFEYNRRTGLRSFRILSPGIPGSIASKLIAWLEKNVDPEDIELGLESRKLVVENLLAQPSLS
;
A
#
# COMPACT_ATOMS: atom_id res chain seq x y z
N MET A 1 -15.66 3.00 -32.62
CA MET A 1 -15.71 3.61 -31.29
C MET A 1 -15.57 2.49 -30.27
N GLY A 2 -14.43 2.39 -29.59
CA GLY A 2 -14.21 1.31 -28.61
C GLY A 2 -15.10 1.52 -27.38
N ASN A 3 -15.90 0.52 -27.02
CA ASN A 3 -16.62 0.53 -25.75
C ASN A 3 -15.60 0.65 -24.62
N ARG A 4 -15.62 1.77 -23.89
CA ARG A 4 -14.86 1.91 -22.64
C ARG A 4 -15.34 0.79 -21.71
N ARG A 5 -14.49 -0.20 -21.49
CA ARG A 5 -14.74 -1.25 -20.50
C ARG A 5 -14.66 -0.59 -19.13
N PHE A 6 -15.81 -0.37 -18.50
CA PHE A 6 -15.85 0.12 -17.13
C PHE A 6 -15.36 -1.00 -16.20
N VAL A 7 -14.20 -0.79 -15.58
CA VAL A 7 -13.69 -1.67 -14.54
C VAL A 7 -14.45 -1.35 -13.26
N ASN A 8 -15.42 -2.20 -12.93
CA ASN A 8 -16.24 -2.02 -11.72
C ASN A 8 -15.50 -2.45 -10.45
N ASN A 9 -14.64 -3.48 -10.57
CA ASN A 9 -13.79 -3.97 -9.50
C ASN A 9 -12.36 -4.07 -10.04
N MET A 10 -11.42 -3.49 -9.31
CA MET A 10 -9.99 -3.62 -9.56
C MET A 10 -9.38 -4.50 -8.47
N MET A 11 -8.59 -5.48 -8.88
CA MET A 11 -7.75 -6.27 -7.97
C MET A 11 -6.32 -6.18 -8.45
N SER A 12 -5.42 -5.81 -7.54
CA SER A 12 -3.99 -5.70 -7.81
C SER A 12 -3.19 -6.38 -6.70
N VAL A 13 -2.07 -6.97 -7.08
CA VAL A 13 -1.09 -7.51 -6.13
C VAL A 13 0.24 -6.85 -6.45
N PHE A 14 0.84 -6.20 -5.45
CA PHE A 14 2.11 -5.52 -5.63
C PHE A 14 3.03 -5.73 -4.42
N ASP A 15 4.32 -5.63 -4.68
CA ASP A 15 5.34 -5.71 -3.64
C ASP A 15 5.69 -4.30 -3.16
N LEU A 16 5.76 -4.14 -1.85
CA LEU A 16 6.06 -2.90 -1.14
C LEU A 16 7.40 -3.06 -0.43
N GLU A 17 8.38 -2.27 -0.82
CA GLU A 17 9.68 -2.18 -0.13
C GLU A 17 9.63 -1.02 0.86
N ILE A 18 9.73 -1.34 2.16
CA ILE A 18 9.80 -0.35 3.24
C ILE A 18 11.28 -0.18 3.59
N ALA A 19 11.81 1.00 3.27
CA ALA A 19 13.15 1.38 3.71
C ALA A 19 13.09 1.73 5.21
N GLU A 20 13.86 1.03 6.05
CA GLU A 20 14.07 1.46 7.43
C GLU A 20 15.00 2.68 7.46
N THR A 21 14.63 3.70 8.24
CA THR A 21 15.36 4.97 8.39
C THR A 21 16.62 4.87 9.26
N SER A 22 17.20 3.67 9.44
CA SER A 22 18.35 3.50 10.34
C SER A 22 19.21 2.31 9.93
N ASN A 23 20.28 2.54 9.15
CA ASN A 23 21.48 1.70 8.96
C ASN A 23 21.33 0.17 8.78
N SER A 24 20.12 -0.36 8.60
CA SER A 24 19.89 -1.77 8.38
C SER A 24 19.85 -1.98 6.86
N SER A 25 20.78 -2.78 6.36
CA SER A 25 20.85 -3.19 4.95
C SER A 25 19.74 -4.18 4.58
N ARG A 26 18.62 -4.20 5.32
CA ARG A 26 17.49 -5.13 5.16
C ARG A 26 16.20 -4.34 5.08
N GLY A 27 15.80 -3.96 3.87
CA GLY A 27 14.45 -3.45 3.61
C GLY A 27 13.40 -4.50 3.99
N ILE A 28 12.28 -4.06 4.55
CA ILE A 28 11.14 -4.94 4.80
C ILE A 28 10.36 -5.02 3.49
N PHE A 29 10.23 -6.23 2.95
CA PHE A 29 9.43 -6.49 1.76
C PHE A 29 8.06 -7.03 2.18
N ALA A 30 7.00 -6.36 1.72
CA ALA A 30 5.62 -6.73 1.99
C ALA A 30 4.87 -6.95 0.68
N ARG A 31 4.26 -8.12 0.48
CA ARG A 31 3.30 -8.29 -0.62
C ARG A 31 1.92 -7.80 -0.18
N VAL A 32 1.30 -6.96 -1.00
CA VAL A 32 0.01 -6.32 -0.72
C VAL A 32 -1.01 -6.77 -1.76
N VAL A 33 -2.17 -7.22 -1.29
CA VAL A 33 -3.37 -7.36 -2.10
C VAL A 33 -4.19 -6.08 -1.94
N PHE A 34 -4.56 -5.49 -3.06
CA PHE A 34 -5.45 -4.34 -3.14
C PHE A 34 -6.72 -4.71 -3.89
N GLU A 35 -7.86 -4.38 -3.30
CA GLU A 35 -9.16 -4.50 -3.92
C GLU A 35 -9.86 -3.14 -3.90
N TYR A 36 -10.43 -2.74 -5.03
CA TYR A 36 -11.18 -1.50 -5.16
C TYR A 36 -12.47 -1.72 -5.92
N ASN A 37 -13.59 -1.32 -5.32
CA ASN A 37 -14.88 -1.27 -5.98
C ASN A 37 -15.17 0.17 -6.40
N ARG A 38 -15.09 0.43 -7.71
CA ARG A 38 -15.26 1.78 -8.27
C ARG A 38 -16.69 2.30 -8.14
N ARG A 39 -17.68 1.41 -8.01
CA ARG A 39 -19.09 1.78 -7.85
C ARG A 39 -19.39 2.29 -6.44
N THR A 40 -18.79 1.68 -5.41
CA THR A 40 -19.01 2.08 -4.02
C THR A 40 -17.90 2.98 -3.46
N GLY A 41 -16.78 3.11 -4.17
CA GLY A 41 -15.58 3.78 -3.68
C GLY A 41 -14.84 3.00 -2.59
N LEU A 42 -15.28 1.79 -2.25
CA LEU A 42 -14.67 0.99 -1.20
C LEU A 42 -13.35 0.41 -1.68
N ARG A 43 -12.32 0.58 -0.86
CA ARG A 43 -10.99 -0.01 -1.06
C ARG A 43 -10.58 -0.83 0.15
N SER A 44 -9.78 -1.86 -0.08
CA SER A 44 -9.19 -2.64 1.00
C SER A 44 -7.77 -3.04 0.65
N PHE A 45 -6.94 -3.14 1.68
CA PHE A 45 -5.56 -3.59 1.59
C PHE A 45 -5.36 -4.79 2.52
N ARG A 46 -4.62 -5.79 2.05
CA ARG A 46 -4.21 -6.94 2.86
C ARG A 46 -2.72 -7.22 2.67
N ILE A 47 -1.99 -7.31 3.76
CA ILE A 47 -0.58 -7.65 3.77
C ILE A 47 -0.44 -9.18 3.81
N LEU A 48 0.33 -9.77 2.89
CA LEU A 48 0.54 -11.22 2.74
C LEU A 48 1.88 -11.71 3.32
N SER A 49 2.56 -10.92 4.15
CA SER A 49 3.94 -11.23 4.59
C SER A 49 3.98 -11.79 6.01
N PRO A 50 4.31 -13.09 6.18
CA PRO A 50 4.26 -13.77 7.47
C PRO A 50 5.32 -13.28 8.47
N GLY A 51 6.33 -12.52 8.01
CA GLY A 51 7.37 -11.94 8.86
C GLY A 51 7.05 -10.56 9.42
N ILE A 52 5.90 -9.95 9.06
CA ILE A 52 5.54 -8.60 9.51
C ILE A 52 4.65 -8.69 10.75
N PRO A 53 5.05 -8.11 11.90
CA PRO A 53 4.20 -8.01 13.07
C PRO A 53 2.86 -7.37 12.76
N GLY A 54 1.77 -7.88 13.34
CA GLY A 54 0.42 -7.38 13.08
C GLY A 54 0.26 -5.87 13.34
N SER A 55 0.97 -5.33 14.34
CA SER A 55 0.99 -3.88 14.63
C SER A 55 1.61 -3.06 13.50
N ILE A 56 2.65 -3.57 12.84
CA ILE A 56 3.28 -2.93 11.68
C ILE A 56 2.38 -3.07 10.45
N ALA A 57 1.76 -4.24 10.25
CA ALA A 57 0.79 -4.44 9.18
C ALA A 57 -0.39 -3.47 9.27
N SER A 58 -0.94 -3.24 10.47
CA SER A 58 -2.02 -2.26 10.67
C SER A 58 -1.58 -0.83 10.35
N LYS A 59 -0.37 -0.43 10.76
CA LYS A 59 0.17 0.90 10.41
C LYS A 59 0.40 1.06 8.91
N LEU A 60 0.89 0.02 8.24
CA LEU A 60 1.08 0.01 6.79
C LEU A 60 -0.24 0.13 6.04
N ILE A 61 -1.28 -0.60 6.47
CA ILE A 61 -2.62 -0.50 5.90
C ILE A 61 -3.17 0.93 6.06
N ALA A 62 -3.10 1.51 7.25
CA ALA A 62 -3.56 2.87 7.49
C ALA A 62 -2.80 3.91 6.63
N TRP A 63 -1.50 3.69 6.44
CA TRP A 63 -0.70 4.53 5.56
C TRP A 63 -1.09 4.37 4.09
N LEU A 64 -1.32 3.13 3.61
CA LEU A 64 -1.77 2.84 2.24
C LEU A 64 -3.13 3.46 1.97
N GLU A 65 -4.07 3.35 2.90
CA GLU A 65 -5.39 3.99 2.80
C GLU A 65 -5.26 5.51 2.70
N LYS A 66 -4.31 6.14 3.39
CA LYS A 66 -4.16 7.59 3.33
C LYS A 66 -3.46 8.07 2.04
N ASN A 67 -2.54 7.29 1.49
CA ASN A 67 -1.59 7.78 0.48
C ASN A 67 -1.76 7.16 -0.92
N VAL A 68 -2.49 6.06 -1.07
CA VAL A 68 -2.67 5.39 -2.37
C VAL A 68 -4.01 5.76 -2.99
N ASP A 69 -3.95 6.38 -4.16
CA ASP A 69 -5.10 6.60 -5.03
C ASP A 69 -5.34 5.35 -5.91
N PRO A 70 -6.57 4.79 -5.94
CA PRO A 70 -6.91 3.72 -6.86
C PRO A 70 -6.60 4.02 -8.34
N GLU A 71 -6.70 5.28 -8.78
CA GLU A 71 -6.42 5.68 -10.16
C GLU A 71 -4.93 5.57 -10.51
N ASP A 72 -4.04 5.80 -9.53
CA ASP A 72 -2.59 5.59 -9.71
C ASP A 72 -2.25 4.11 -9.94
N ILE A 73 -3.07 3.19 -9.41
CA ILE A 73 -2.90 1.75 -9.63
C ILE A 73 -3.37 1.39 -11.05
N GLU A 74 -4.48 1.97 -11.53
CA GLU A 74 -5.02 1.71 -12.88
C GLU A 74 -4.02 2.08 -13.98
N LEU A 75 -3.23 3.13 -13.77
CA LEU A 75 -2.21 3.62 -14.71
C LEU A 75 -0.90 2.83 -14.65
N GLY A 76 -0.81 1.82 -13.80
CA GLY A 76 0.40 1.09 -13.52
C GLY A 76 1.19 1.78 -12.42
N LEU A 77 1.04 1.28 -11.19
CA LEU A 77 2.04 1.43 -10.13
C LEU A 77 3.31 0.70 -10.61
N GLU A 78 4.06 1.29 -11.55
CA GLU A 78 5.45 0.93 -11.79
C GLU A 78 6.13 1.02 -10.44
N SER A 79 6.66 -0.11 -9.94
CA SER A 79 7.29 -0.34 -8.64
C SER A 79 7.84 0.94 -8.00
N ARG A 80 6.96 1.77 -7.43
CA ARG A 80 7.37 3.00 -6.76
C ARG A 80 7.96 2.49 -5.47
N LYS A 81 9.27 2.65 -5.31
CA LYS A 81 9.94 2.46 -4.04
C LYS A 81 9.31 3.45 -3.05
N LEU A 82 8.35 2.97 -2.27
CA LEU A 82 7.65 3.79 -1.29
C LEU A 82 8.53 3.84 -0.04
N VAL A 83 9.38 4.86 0.01
CA VAL A 83 10.17 5.16 1.20
C VAL A 83 9.21 5.67 2.28
N VAL A 84 8.82 4.78 3.19
CA VAL A 84 8.03 5.17 4.35
C VAL A 84 8.96 5.72 5.41
N GLU A 85 9.34 6.99 5.26
CA GLU A 85 9.91 7.74 6.38
C GLU A 85 8.80 7.90 7.43
N ASN A 86 9.11 7.63 8.70
CA ASN A 86 8.26 7.96 9.86
C ASN A 86 7.19 6.96 10.40
N LEU A 87 7.23 5.65 10.12
CA LEU A 87 6.35 4.68 10.83
C LEU A 87 6.62 4.56 12.36
N LEU A 88 7.77 5.07 12.81
CA LEU A 88 8.29 4.99 14.17
C LEU A 88 8.31 6.33 14.92
N ALA A 89 7.90 7.45 14.30
CA ALA A 89 7.76 8.69 15.06
C ALA A 89 6.60 8.53 16.05
N GLN A 90 6.95 8.43 17.33
CA GLN A 90 6.03 8.63 18.43
C GLN A 90 5.41 10.02 18.29
N PRO A 91 4.13 10.21 18.64
CA PRO A 91 3.60 11.56 18.79
C PRO A 91 4.38 12.21 19.94
N SER A 92 5.27 13.14 19.60
CA SER A 92 5.86 14.05 20.56
C SER A 92 4.73 14.89 21.15
N LEU A 93 4.31 14.54 22.37
CA LEU A 93 3.53 15.41 23.23
C LEU A 93 4.37 16.65 23.52
N SER A 94 3.86 17.80 23.12
CA SER A 94 4.24 19.13 23.62
C SER A 94 2.96 19.89 23.90
#